data_AF-W1Y107-F1
#
_entry.id   AF-W1Y107-F1
#
_cell.length_a   1.000
_cell.length_b   1.000
_cell.length_c   1.000
_cell.angle_alpha   90.00
_cell.angle_beta   90.00
_cell.angle_gamma   90.00
#
_symmetry.space_group_name_H-M   'P 1'
#
loop_
_entity.id
_entity.type
_entity.pdbx_description
1 polymer ?
#
loop_
_entity_poly.entity_id
_entity_poly.type
_entity_poly.pdbx_seq_one_letter_code
_entity_poly.pdbx_strand_id
1 'polypeptide(L)' 'MANLVDMRDVSFTRGNRCIFDNISLTVPRGKITAIMGP' A
#
# COMPACT_ATOMS: atom_id res chain seq x y z
N MET A 1 5.99 -19.04 -2.17
CA MET A 1 6.79 -17.87 -2.61
C MET A 1 6.64 -16.80 -1.54
N ALA A 2 7.74 -16.19 -1.06
CA ALA A 2 7.68 -15.24 0.05
C ALA A 2 7.38 -13.81 -0.42
N ASN A 3 6.42 -13.15 0.23
CA ASN A 3 6.17 -11.72 0.07
C ASN A 3 7.34 -10.94 0.70
N LEU A 4 7.79 -9.86 0.05
CA LEU A 4 8.79 -8.95 0.61
C LEU A 4 8.13 -7.83 1.41
N VAL A 5 6.97 -7.36 0.93
CA VAL A 5 6.15 -6.37 1.61
C VAL A 5 4.74 -6.93 1.74
N ASP A 6 4.17 -6.82 2.94
CA ASP A 6 2.76 -7.14 3.23
C ASP A 6 2.20 -6.02 4.11
N MET A 7 1.24 -5.28 3.56
CA MET A 7 0.54 -4.18 4.21
C MET A 7 -0.92 -4.56 4.35
N ARG A 8 -1.48 -4.40 5.55
CA ARG A 8 -2.87 -4.74 5.86
C ARG A 8 -3.55 -3.58 6.55
N ASP A 9 -4.77 -3.29 6.09
CA ASP A 9 -5.68 -2.34 6.71
C ASP A 9 -5.04 -0.98 7.03
N VAL A 10 -4.22 -0.48 6.09
CA VAL A 10 -3.45 0.75 6.28
C VAL A 10 -4.29 1.95 5.86
N SER A 11 -4.44 2.91 6.77
CA SER A 11 -4.98 4.23 6.45
C SER A 11 -3.92 5.32 6.65
N PHE A 12 -3.96 6.34 5.81
CA PHE A 12 -3.09 7.51 5.90
C PHE A 12 -3.90 8.78 5.66
N THR A 13 -3.78 9.71 6.60
CA THR A 13 -4.48 11.00 6.58
C THR A 13 -3.49 12.15 6.70
N ARG A 14 -3.74 13.25 5.97
CA ARG A 14 -3.00 14.52 6.10
C ARG A 14 -3.95 15.62 6.55
N GLY A 15 -3.82 16.04 7.81
CA GLY A 15 -4.81 16.90 8.45
C GLY A 15 -6.18 16.22 8.43
N ASN A 16 -7.20 16.92 7.95
CA ASN A 16 -8.56 16.38 7.85
C ASN A 16 -8.81 15.56 6.56
N ARG A 17 -7.82 15.43 5.68
CA ARG A 17 -7.97 14.69 4.41
C ARG A 17 -7.49 13.26 4.57
N CYS A 18 -8.38 12.29 4.34
CA CYS A 18 -7.99 10.91 4.12
C CYS A 18 -7.34 10.77 2.73
N ILE A 19 -6.14 10.20 2.68
CA ILE A 19 -5.37 9.97 1.44
C ILE A 19 -5.42 8.50 1.05
N PHE A 20 -5.22 7.60 2.02
CA PHE A 20 -5.43 6.17 1.86
C PHE A 20 -6.41 5.72 2.94
N ASP A 21 -7.43 4.96 2.55
CA ASP A 21 -8.43 4.43 3.48
C ASP A 21 -8.43 2.90 3.39
N ASN A 22 -8.00 2.27 4.47
CA ASN A 22 -8.03 0.83 4.70
C ASN A 22 -7.46 0.00 3.52
N ILE A 23 -6.29 0.38 3.02
CA ILE A 23 -5.66 -0.30 1.90
C ILE A 23 -4.81 -1.49 2.36
N SER A 24 -4.88 -2.58 1.59
CA SER A 24 -4.03 -3.75 1.75
C SER A 24 -3.25 -3.99 0.46
N LEU A 25 -1.94 -4.25 0.57
CA LEU A 25 -1.04 -4.47 -0.56
C LEU A 25 -0.03 -5.56 -0.23
N THR A 26 0.27 -6.39 -1.22
CA THR A 26 1.35 -7.38 -1.14
C THR A 26 2.31 -7.20 -2.30
N VAL A 27 3.62 -7.12 -2.00
CA VAL A 27 4.68 -7.06 -3.01
C VAL A 27 5.56 -8.31 -2.90
N PRO A 28 5.56 -9.17 -3.93
CA PRO A 28 6.45 -10.33 -3.96
C PRO A 28 7.92 -9.93 -4.06
N ARG A 29 8.81 -10.73 -3.46
CA ARG A 29 10.26 -10.50 -3.57
C ARG A 29 10.72 -10.52 -5.03
N GLY A 30 11.52 -9.53 -5.42
CA GLY A 30 12.09 -9.43 -6.78
C GLY A 30 11.12 -8.94 -7.85
N LYS A 31 9.93 -8.46 -7.46
CA LYS A 31 8.99 -7.81 -8.38
C LYS A 31 9.03 -6.29 -8.23
N ILE A 32 8.89 -5.61 -9.36
CA ILE A 32 8.66 -4.15 -9.40
C ILE A 32 7.15 -3.94 -9.32
N THR A 33 6.71 -3.06 -8.42
CA THR A 33 5.31 -2.65 -8.27
C THR A 33 5.24 -1.13 -8.31
N ALA A 34 4.39 -0.59 -9.17
CA ALA A 34 4.13 0.84 -9.26
C ALA A 34 2.76 1.17 -8.66
N ILE A 35 2.69 2.25 -7.89
CA ILE A 35 1.44 2.82 -7.39
C ILE A 35 1.16 4.07 -8.22
N MET A 36 0.01 4.09 -8.89
CA MET A 36 -0.39 5.17 -9.79
C MET A 36 -1.58 5.92 -9.17
N GLY A 37 -1.58 7.25 -9.30
CA GLY A 37 -2.66 8.12 -8.88
C GLY A 37 -2.93 9.20 -9.94
N PRO A 38 -4.02 9.97 -9.78
CA PRO A 38 -4.30 11.14 -10.61
C PRO A 38 -3.22 12.24 -10.46
#